data_AF-A0A1W6Z9S8-F1
#
_entry.id   AF-A0A1W6Z9S8-F1
#
_cell.length_a   1.000
_cell.length_b   1.000
_cell.length_c   1.000
_cell.angle_alpha   90.00
_cell.angle_beta   90.00
_cell.angle_gamma   90.00
#
_symmetry.space_group_name_H-M   'P 1'
#
loop_
_entity.id
_entity.type
_entity.pdbx_description
1 polymer ?
#
loop_
_entity_poly.entity_id
_entity_poly.type
_entity_poly.pdbx_seq_one_letter_code
_entity_poly.pdbx_strand_id
1 'polypeptide(L)'
;MVAGGRGVLWARAVVVIVFAYGFAWGVCALGAVLLARAGMARSEAVMVFAMAGFLVYLVAALWAIATRRLLRTALVLGGGGLLLTLLARVLAQHAGAA
;
A
#
# COMPACT_ATOMS: atom_id res chain seq x y z
N MET A 1 34.54 -13.39 1.92
CA MET A 1 33.45 -12.60 2.53
C MET A 1 32.13 -13.31 2.33
N VAL A 2 31.88 -14.37 3.11
CA VAL A 2 30.61 -15.10 3.12
C VAL A 2 29.85 -14.67 4.38
N ALA A 3 29.15 -13.54 4.29
CA ALA A 3 28.07 -13.16 5.21
C ALA A 3 26.69 -13.56 4.62
N GLY A 4 26.67 -14.35 3.54
CA GLY A 4 25.74 -14.17 2.43
C GLY A 4 24.40 -14.92 2.43
N GLY A 5 24.08 -15.75 3.43
CA GLY A 5 22.83 -16.53 3.43
C GLY A 5 21.67 -15.83 4.14
N ARG A 6 21.88 -15.48 5.41
CA ARG A 6 20.83 -14.92 6.28
C ARG A 6 20.55 -13.44 5.97
N GLY A 7 21.58 -12.65 5.67
CA GLY A 7 21.44 -11.22 5.39
C GLY A 7 20.58 -10.95 4.15
N VAL A 8 20.65 -11.81 3.14
CA VAL A 8 19.83 -11.71 1.92
C VAL A 8 18.36 -12.00 2.23
N LEU A 9 18.08 -12.98 3.09
CA LEU A 9 16.70 -13.28 3.53
C LEU A 9 16.11 -12.10 4.31
N TRP A 10 16.86 -11.53 5.25
CA TRP A 10 16.44 -10.34 6.00
C TRP A 10 16.19 -9.14 5.09
N ALA A 11 17.12 -8.83 4.19
CA ALA A 11 16.95 -7.74 3.24
C ALA A 11 15.71 -7.94 2.36
N ARG A 12 15.45 -9.17 1.90
CA ARG A 12 14.25 -9.50 1.11
C ARG A 12 12.97 -9.33 1.93
N ALA A 13 12.95 -9.78 3.17
CA ALA A 13 11.79 -9.61 4.07
C ALA A 13 11.49 -8.12 4.30
N VAL A 14 12.52 -7.32 4.60
CA VAL A 14 12.39 -5.87 4.79
C VAL A 14 11.82 -5.20 3.54
N VAL A 15 12.37 -5.51 2.36
CA VAL A 15 11.87 -4.97 1.09
C VAL A 15 10.39 -5.33 0.90
N VAL A 16 10.01 -6.60 1.08
CA VAL A 16 8.62 -7.03 0.94
C VAL A 16 7.69 -6.28 1.89
N ILE A 17 8.08 -6.15 3.16
CA ILE A 17 7.29 -5.43 4.18
C ILE A 17 7.11 -3.97 3.79
N VAL A 18 8.18 -3.29 3.39
CA VAL A 18 8.15 -1.86 3.02
C VAL A 18 7.25 -1.63 1.80
N PHE A 19 7.39 -2.45 0.76
CA PHE A 19 6.58 -2.31 -0.45
C PHE A 19 5.10 -2.68 -0.22
N ALA A 20 4.82 -3.74 0.55
CA ALA A 20 3.45 -4.11 0.93
C ALA A 20 2.78 -3.03 1.79
N TYR A 21 3.53 -2.44 2.73
CA TYR A 21 3.04 -1.34 3.56
C TYR A 21 2.73 -0.09 2.73
N GLY A 22 3.63 0.29 1.82
CA GLY A 22 3.39 1.41 0.90
C GLY A 22 2.15 1.21 0.03
N PHE A 23 1.94 -0.01 -0.47
CA PHE A 23 0.74 -0.35 -1.23
C PHE A 23 -0.54 -0.22 -0.39
N ALA A 24 -0.56 -0.80 0.81
CA ALA A 24 -1.69 -0.72 1.72
C ALA A 24 -2.01 0.74 2.10
N TRP A 25 -0.99 1.55 2.35
CA TRP A 25 -1.16 2.99 2.58
C TRP A 25 -1.85 3.67 1.40
N GLY A 26 -1.39 3.43 0.16
CA GLY A 26 -2.03 3.97 -1.04
C GLY A 26 -3.52 3.59 -1.14
N VAL A 27 -3.86 2.33 -0.88
CA VAL A 27 -5.26 1.86 -0.86
C VAL A 27 -6.08 2.58 0.21
N CYS A 28 -5.56 2.69 1.44
CA CYS A 28 -6.25 3.38 2.52
C CYS A 28 -6.49 4.86 2.21
N ALA A 29 -5.48 5.53 1.65
CA ALA A 29 -5.56 6.95 1.32
C ALA A 29 -6.62 7.21 0.23
N LEU A 30 -6.59 6.43 -0.85
CA LEU A 30 -7.56 6.56 -1.94
C LEU A 30 -8.97 6.20 -1.48
N GLY A 31 -9.10 5.10 -0.75
CA GLY A 31 -10.37 4.62 -0.22
C GLY A 31 -11.03 5.61 0.73
N ALA A 32 -10.27 6.17 1.66
CA ALA A 32 -10.77 7.18 2.59
C ALA A 32 -11.22 8.46 1.87
N VAL A 33 -10.49 8.90 0.83
CA VAL A 33 -10.89 10.06 0.01
C VAL A 33 -12.18 9.76 -0.74
N LEU A 34 -12.32 8.59 -1.38
CA LEU A 34 -13.52 8.21 -2.12
C LEU A 34 -14.76 8.12 -1.22
N LEU A 35 -14.65 7.50 -0.04
CA LEU A 35 -15.77 7.40 0.90
C LEU A 35 -16.15 8.76 1.49
N ALA A 36 -15.17 9.63 1.77
CA ALA A 36 -15.47 10.99 2.19
C ALA A 36 -16.24 11.76 1.09
N ARG A 37 -15.91 11.54 -0.19
CA ARG A 37 -16.67 12.13 -1.31
C ARG A 37 -18.05 11.49 -1.50
N ALA A 38 -18.26 10.27 -1.04
CA ALA A 38 -19.57 9.62 -1.02
C ALA A 38 -20.49 10.14 0.11
N GLY A 39 -20.03 11.12 0.91
CA GLY A 39 -20.80 11.75 1.99
C GLY A 39 -20.58 11.13 3.38
N MET A 40 -19.65 10.18 3.51
CA MET A 40 -19.31 9.58 4.80
C MET A 40 -18.44 10.52 5.64
N ALA A 41 -18.60 10.50 6.96
CA ALA A 41 -17.72 11.22 7.87
C ALA A 41 -16.27 10.74 7.67
N ARG A 42 -15.32 11.69 7.56
CA ARG A 42 -13.91 11.39 7.31
C ARG A 42 -13.32 10.42 8.35
N SER A 43 -13.73 10.56 9.62
CA SER A 43 -13.32 9.67 10.71
C SER A 43 -13.73 8.22 10.45
N GLU A 44 -14.96 7.99 10.02
CA GLU A 44 -15.49 6.65 9.74
C GLU A 44 -14.85 6.07 8.47
N ALA A 45 -14.69 6.89 7.42
CA ALA A 45 -14.04 6.47 6.18
C ALA A 45 -12.60 6.01 6.42
N VAL A 46 -11.83 6.75 7.24
CA VAL A 46 -10.47 6.36 7.64
C VAL A 46 -10.49 5.09 8.48
N MET A 47 -11.43 4.93 9.40
CA MET A 47 -11.52 3.74 10.25
C MET A 47 -11.83 2.47 9.45
N VAL A 48 -12.81 2.53 8.53
CA VAL A 48 -13.15 1.41 7.64
C VAL A 48 -11.96 1.02 6.77
N PHE A 49 -11.27 2.01 6.19
CA PHE A 49 -10.11 1.73 5.36
C PHE A 49 -8.86 1.33 6.17
N ALA A 50 -8.72 1.74 7.42
CA ALA A 50 -7.67 1.24 8.30
C ALA A 50 -7.86 -0.26 8.59
N MET A 51 -9.10 -0.68 8.86
CA MET A 51 -9.46 -2.10 9.01
C MET A 51 -9.18 -2.88 7.72
N ALA A 52 -9.62 -2.36 6.56
CA ALA A 52 -9.35 -2.97 5.26
C ALA A 52 -7.86 -2.99 4.91
N GLY A 53 -7.13 -1.93 5.28
CA GLY A 53 -5.69 -1.77 5.05
C GLY A 53 -4.87 -2.87 5.69
N PHE A 54 -5.29 -3.36 6.87
CA PHE A 54 -4.67 -4.51 7.50
C PHE A 54 -4.79 -5.79 6.64
N LEU A 55 -5.99 -6.06 6.11
CA LEU A 55 -6.24 -7.20 5.22
C LEU A 55 -5.45 -7.06 3.91
N VAL A 56 -5.44 -5.86 3.33
CA VAL A 56 -4.67 -5.56 2.10
C VAL A 56 -3.18 -5.78 2.33
N TYR A 57 -2.64 -5.29 3.45
CA TYR A 57 -1.24 -5.50 3.82
C TYR A 57 -0.92 -6.98 3.96
N LEU A 58 -1.77 -7.75 4.65
CA LEU A 58 -1.56 -9.18 4.86
C LEU A 58 -1.55 -9.94 3.53
N VAL A 59 -2.54 -9.70 2.66
CA VAL A 59 -2.62 -10.32 1.34
C VAL A 59 -1.44 -9.93 0.47
N ALA A 60 -1.04 -8.66 0.47
CA ALA A 60 0.11 -8.16 -0.27
C ALA A 60 1.43 -8.80 0.21
N ALA A 61 1.61 -8.91 1.52
CA ALA A 61 2.79 -9.53 2.12
C ALA A 61 2.84 -11.04 1.80
N LEU A 62 1.73 -11.77 1.95
CA LEU A 62 1.64 -13.18 1.60
C LEU A 62 1.90 -13.42 0.11
N TRP A 63 1.34 -12.58 -0.76
CA TRP A 63 1.56 -12.65 -2.20
C TRP A 63 3.01 -12.40 -2.58
N ALA A 64 3.66 -11.44 -1.93
CA ALA A 64 5.06 -11.12 -2.12
C ALA A 64 6.01 -12.22 -1.64
N ILE A 65 5.65 -12.94 -0.58
CA ILE A 65 6.39 -14.11 -0.09
C ILE A 65 6.18 -15.31 -1.02
N ALA A 66 4.96 -15.52 -1.53
CA ALA A 66 4.63 -16.63 -2.43
C ALA A 66 5.28 -16.49 -3.83
N THR A 67 5.60 -15.28 -4.26
CA THR A 67 6.21 -15.04 -5.58
C THR A 67 7.72 -15.16 -5.58
N ARG A 68 8.28 -15.97 -6.51
CA ARG A 68 9.74 -16.11 -6.66
C ARG A 68 10.43 -14.85 -7.20
N ARG A 69 9.72 -14.01 -7.96
CA ARG A 69 10.28 -12.81 -8.63
C ARG A 69 10.01 -11.53 -7.85
N LEU A 70 10.86 -11.25 -6.85
CA LEU A 70 10.76 -10.04 -6.01
C LEU A 70 10.68 -8.74 -6.81
N LEU A 71 11.45 -8.59 -7.89
CA LEU A 71 11.46 -7.35 -8.69
C LEU A 71 10.10 -7.03 -9.31
N ARG A 72 9.38 -8.04 -9.79
CA ARG A 72 8.03 -7.84 -10.36
C ARG A 72 7.04 -7.48 -9.25
N THR A 73 7.10 -8.19 -8.13
CA THR A 73 6.18 -7.91 -7.01
C THR A 73 6.45 -6.54 -6.40
N ALA A 74 7.72 -6.14 -6.25
CA ALA A 74 8.11 -4.81 -5.80
C ALA A 74 7.64 -3.71 -6.77
N LEU A 75 7.75 -3.93 -8.09
CA LEU A 75 7.22 -2.99 -9.07
C LEU A 75 5.69 -2.88 -9.02
N VAL A 76 4.97 -3.99 -8.84
CA VAL A 76 3.50 -3.95 -8.74
C VAL A 76 3.05 -3.28 -7.43
N LEU A 77 3.66 -3.64 -6.30
CA LEU A 77 3.32 -3.06 -5.00
C LEU A 77 3.74 -1.59 -4.91
N GLY A 78 4.96 -1.28 -5.31
CA GLY A 78 5.49 0.08 -5.31
C GLY A 78 4.79 0.95 -6.33
N GLY A 79 4.69 0.49 -7.58
CA GLY A 79 3.99 1.21 -8.64
C GLY A 79 2.50 1.38 -8.35
N GLY A 80 1.84 0.33 -7.87
CA GLY A 80 0.44 0.38 -7.44
C GLY A 80 0.22 1.34 -6.28
N GLY A 81 1.04 1.28 -5.23
CA GLY A 81 0.94 2.16 -4.07
C GLY A 81 1.17 3.63 -4.44
N LEU A 82 2.17 3.89 -5.29
CA LEU A 82 2.46 5.23 -5.80
C LEU A 82 1.29 5.76 -6.64
N LEU A 83 0.77 4.95 -7.55
CA LEU A 83 -0.36 5.33 -8.42
C LEU A 83 -1.61 5.63 -7.60
N LEU A 84 -1.96 4.78 -6.63
CA LEU A 84 -3.11 4.98 -5.75
C LEU A 84 -2.96 6.26 -4.93
N THR A 85 -1.76 6.53 -4.41
CA THR A 85 -1.47 7.76 -3.65
C THR A 85 -1.58 9.01 -4.52
N LEU A 86 -1.08 8.95 -5.76
CA LEU A 86 -1.19 10.05 -6.73
C LEU A 86 -2.65 10.31 -7.11
N LEU A 87 -3.42 9.25 -7.37
CA LEU A 87 -4.86 9.38 -7.63
C LEU A 87 -5.60 10.00 -6.44
N ALA A 88 -5.29 9.57 -5.22
CA ALA A 88 -5.88 10.13 -4.00
C ALA A 88 -5.57 11.63 -3.85
N ARG A 89 -4.31 12.02 -4.13
CA ARG A 89 -3.86 13.42 -4.12
C ARG A 89 -4.61 14.26 -5.17
N VAL A 90 -4.67 13.80 -6.41
CA VAL A 90 -5.37 14.51 -7.50
C VAL A 90 -6.85 14.67 -7.18
N LEU A 91 -7.50 13.61 -6.69
CA LEU A 91 -8.91 13.65 -6.28
C LEU A 91 -9.15 14.62 -5.12
N ALA A 92 -8.22 14.69 -4.16
CA ALA A 92 -8.31 15.64 -3.04
C ALA A 92 -8.09 17.09 -3.50
N GLN A 93 -7.18 17.34 -4.45
CA GLN A 93 -6.92 18.69 -4.97
C GLN A 93 -8.13 19.25 -5.73
N HIS A 94 -8.81 18.44 -6.52
CA HIS A 94 -10.06 18.85 -7.18
C HIS A 94 -11.22 19.13 -6.21
N ALA A 95 -11.12 18.72 -4.94
CA ALA A 95 -12.14 19.02 -3.93
C ALA A 95 -11.95 20.40 -3.26
N GLY A 96 -10.75 20.99 -3.32
CA GLY A 96 -10.45 22.26 -2.65
C GLY A 96 -10.63 23.52 -3.52
N ALA A 97 -11.09 23.36 -4.77
CA ALA A 97 -11.23 24.45 -5.76
C ALA A 97 -12.69 24.82 -6.07
N ALA A 98 -13.66 24.27 -5.33
CA ALA A 98 -15.09 24.57 -5.41
C ALA A 98 -15.58 25.02 -4.03
#